data_AF-A0A2E4W5T0-F1
#
_entry.id   AF-A0A2E4W5T0-F1
#
_cell.length_a   1.000
_cell.length_b   1.000
_cell.length_c   1.000
_cell.angle_alpha   90.00
_cell.angle_beta   90.00
_cell.angle_gamma   90.00
#
_symmetry.space_group_name_H-M   'P 1'
#
loop_
_entity.id
_entity.type
_entity.pdbx_description
1 polymer ?
#
loop_
_entity_poly.entity_id
_entity_poly.type
_entity_poly.pdbx_seq_one_letter_code
_entity_poly.pdbx_strand_id
1 'polypeptide(L)'
;MTELRKIKYLSPTSLQQWESNPFEFVKTRIFRLNRIPQTPPMTSGARFDDLIKAHLIELYGLSDQTFESSVEVEHPEAMARGDAAFEAYVDSSAMTTLLKLIDKLGGLDLVGDHQGNITPNVPGRGKPDIDVGGQYILDWKCNGLMSQASPVVGYVEHPKHFHQENEHGLMVNISTPLRERRKGWALQAATYYLLRGYEPPFTLMIHQLCGRKDGSVRVYQHNEILSKEYVDKVKLRYEQAWSYISTEHYFPELSKEASDAKLEEVEKACMIFQGDTEENKWRQMILRRS
;
A
#
# COMPACT_ATOMS: atom_id res chain seq x y z
N MET A 1 -14.66 -5.65 30.14
CA MET A 1 -14.39 -4.94 28.88
C MET A 1 -12.93 -5.14 28.56
N THR A 2 -12.63 -5.53 27.33
CA THR A 2 -11.25 -5.65 26.85
C THR A 2 -10.66 -4.25 26.79
N GLU A 3 -9.41 -4.06 27.24
CA GLU A 3 -8.76 -2.76 27.11
C GLU A 3 -8.64 -2.39 25.63
N LEU A 4 -9.28 -1.29 25.22
CA LEU A 4 -9.25 -0.82 23.84
C LEU A 4 -7.82 -0.39 23.48
N ARG A 5 -7.31 -0.89 22.35
CA ARG A 5 -6.02 -0.43 21.85
C ARG A 5 -6.12 1.03 21.41
N LYS A 6 -5.33 1.89 22.04
CA LYS A 6 -5.14 3.26 21.56
C LYS A 6 -4.33 3.27 20.26
N ILE A 7 -4.88 3.91 19.23
CA ILE A 7 -4.18 4.14 17.95
C ILE A 7 -3.10 5.20 18.17
N LYS A 8 -1.86 4.87 17.80
CA LYS A 8 -0.70 5.76 17.97
C LYS A 8 -0.37 6.60 16.74
N TYR A 9 -0.83 6.16 15.57
CA TYR A 9 -0.56 6.78 14.28
C TYR A 9 -1.57 6.31 13.24
N LEU A 10 -1.69 7.05 12.14
CA LEU A 10 -2.38 6.60 10.93
C LEU A 10 -1.38 6.24 9.83
N SER A 11 -1.68 5.15 9.14
CA SER A 11 -1.04 4.74 7.89
C SER A 11 -2.00 4.96 6.72
N PRO A 12 -1.53 4.98 5.45
CA PRO A 12 -2.42 5.10 4.30
C PRO A 12 -3.52 4.04 4.31
N THR A 13 -3.16 2.79 4.60
CA THR A 13 -4.08 1.67 4.66
C THR A 13 -5.07 1.82 5.80
N SER A 14 -4.66 2.30 6.98
CA SER A 14 -5.57 2.47 8.11
C SER A 14 -6.53 3.64 7.92
N LEU A 15 -6.08 4.75 7.32
CA LEU A 15 -6.96 5.86 6.92
C LEU A 15 -8.01 5.37 5.92
N GLN A 16 -7.57 4.71 4.84
CA GLN A 16 -8.48 4.20 3.82
C GLN A 16 -9.47 3.17 4.38
N GLN A 17 -9.02 2.31 5.28
CA GLN A 17 -9.90 1.34 5.96
C GLN A 17 -10.94 2.04 6.81
N TRP A 18 -10.57 3.06 7.59
CA TRP A 18 -11.51 3.83 8.40
C TRP A 18 -12.54 4.56 7.54
N GLU A 19 -12.12 5.26 6.50
CA GLU A 19 -13.04 6.01 5.63
C GLU A 19 -14.00 5.11 4.85
N SER A 20 -13.54 3.92 4.43
CA SER A 20 -14.35 3.01 3.61
C SER A 20 -15.23 2.09 4.44
N ASN A 21 -14.75 1.69 5.62
CA ASN A 21 -15.44 0.75 6.50
C ASN A 21 -14.96 0.92 7.96
N PRO A 22 -15.52 1.89 8.71
CA PRO A 22 -15.16 2.12 10.11
C PRO A 22 -15.30 0.87 11.00
N PHE A 23 -16.26 0.01 10.69
CA PHE A 23 -16.49 -1.24 11.42
C PHE A 23 -15.32 -2.22 11.29
N GLU A 24 -14.83 -2.45 10.06
CA GLU A 24 -13.64 -3.29 9.84
C GLU A 24 -12.36 -2.63 10.39
N PHE A 25 -12.26 -1.30 10.36
CA PHE A 25 -11.18 -0.59 11.05
C PHE A 25 -11.19 -0.90 12.55
N VAL A 26 -12.33 -0.77 13.23
CA VAL A 26 -12.46 -1.04 14.67
C VAL A 26 -12.08 -2.49 14.98
N LYS A 27 -12.65 -3.46 14.27
CA LYS A 27 -12.34 -4.90 14.44
C LYS A 27 -10.85 -5.20 14.36
N THR A 28 -10.19 -4.72 13.31
CA THR A 28 -8.81 -5.12 12.98
C THR A 28 -7.77 -4.26 13.72
N ARG A 29 -8.07 -3.00 14.01
CA ARG A 29 -7.10 -2.05 14.60
C ARG A 29 -7.30 -1.85 16.09
N ILE A 30 -8.55 -1.84 16.57
CA ILE A 30 -8.88 -1.61 17.98
C ILE A 30 -8.96 -2.92 18.74
N PHE A 31 -9.79 -3.87 18.28
CA PHE A 31 -9.98 -5.17 18.96
C PHE A 31 -8.94 -6.24 18.60
N ARG A 32 -8.09 -5.99 17.59
CA ARG A 32 -7.07 -6.94 17.12
C ARG A 32 -7.61 -8.35 16.84
N LEU A 33 -8.77 -8.43 16.20
CA LEU A 33 -9.17 -9.73 15.64
C LEU A 33 -8.05 -10.28 14.77
N ASN A 34 -7.83 -11.60 14.85
CA ASN A 34 -6.71 -12.28 14.20
C ASN A 34 -6.55 -11.80 12.77
N ARG A 35 -5.30 -11.47 12.39
CA ARG A 35 -4.98 -11.12 11.01
C ARG A 35 -5.48 -12.25 10.11
N ILE A 36 -6.17 -11.86 9.03
CA ILE A 36 -6.53 -12.79 7.98
C ILE A 36 -5.20 -13.31 7.41
N PRO A 37 -4.96 -14.63 7.40
CA PRO A 37 -3.77 -15.19 6.77
C PRO A 37 -3.68 -14.71 5.32
N GLN A 38 -2.45 -14.59 4.81
CA GLN A 38 -2.26 -14.16 3.43
C GLN A 38 -3.01 -15.05 2.44
N THR A 39 -3.74 -14.40 1.54
CA THR A 39 -4.40 -15.07 0.41
C THR A 39 -3.37 -15.41 -0.68
N PRO A 40 -3.66 -16.33 -1.62
CA PRO A 40 -2.73 -16.61 -2.71
C PRO A 40 -2.31 -15.37 -3.53
N PRO A 41 -3.21 -14.42 -3.89
CA PRO A 41 -2.79 -13.18 -4.53
C PRO A 41 -1.86 -12.31 -3.67
N MET A 42 -2.08 -12.25 -2.35
CA MET A 42 -1.18 -11.52 -1.44
C MET A 42 0.18 -12.20 -1.36
N THR A 43 0.20 -13.53 -1.33
CA THR A 43 1.42 -14.34 -1.25
C THR A 43 2.29 -14.18 -2.49
N SER A 44 1.69 -14.19 -3.68
CA SER A 44 2.43 -13.95 -4.94
C SER A 44 3.03 -12.54 -5.00
N GLY A 45 2.30 -11.52 -4.53
CA GLY A 45 2.82 -10.16 -4.42
C GLY A 45 3.95 -10.03 -3.40
N ALA A 46 3.78 -10.62 -2.22
CA ALA A 46 4.81 -10.63 -1.17
C ALA A 46 6.08 -11.36 -1.63
N ARG A 47 5.92 -12.50 -2.33
CA ARG A 47 7.04 -13.25 -2.91
C ARG A 47 7.81 -12.42 -3.94
N PHE A 48 7.10 -11.71 -4.82
CA PHE A 48 7.73 -10.78 -5.76
C PHE A 48 8.52 -9.69 -5.03
N ASP A 49 7.91 -9.03 -4.04
CA ASP A 49 8.52 -7.94 -3.26
C ASP A 49 9.81 -8.41 -2.55
N ASP A 50 9.78 -9.58 -1.91
CA ASP A 50 10.94 -10.18 -1.27
C ASP A 50 12.09 -10.43 -2.28
N LEU A 51 11.77 -11.00 -3.45
CA LEU A 51 12.78 -11.29 -4.47
C LEU A 51 13.42 -10.04 -5.07
N ILE A 52 12.60 -9.03 -5.42
CA ILE A 52 13.15 -7.81 -6.03
C ILE A 52 13.98 -7.01 -5.03
N LYS A 53 13.59 -6.98 -3.74
CA LYS A 53 14.39 -6.35 -2.70
C LYS A 53 15.71 -7.09 -2.47
N ALA A 54 15.69 -8.42 -2.40
CA ALA A 54 16.91 -9.22 -2.30
C ALA A 54 17.86 -8.97 -3.48
N HIS A 55 17.32 -8.94 -4.70
CA HIS A 55 18.09 -8.67 -5.90
C HIS A 55 18.73 -7.27 -5.89
N LEU A 56 17.99 -6.24 -5.47
CA LEU A 56 18.54 -4.88 -5.34
C LEU A 56 19.57 -4.76 -4.23
N ILE A 57 19.40 -5.48 -3.11
CA ILE A 57 20.39 -5.54 -2.03
C ILE A 57 21.70 -6.13 -2.54
N GLU A 58 21.63 -7.24 -3.27
CA GLU A 58 22.81 -7.89 -3.86
C GLU A 58 23.49 -6.96 -4.87
N LEU A 59 22.73 -6.37 -5.78
CA LEU A 59 23.25 -5.53 -6.85
C LEU A 59 23.96 -4.26 -6.35
N TYR A 60 23.44 -3.65 -5.29
CA TYR A 60 23.99 -2.41 -4.71
C TYR A 60 24.85 -2.64 -3.45
N GLY A 61 25.08 -3.90 -3.05
CA GLY A 61 25.90 -4.23 -1.88
C GLY A 61 25.31 -3.72 -0.55
N LEU A 62 23.99 -3.70 -0.41
CA LEU A 62 23.28 -3.16 0.76
C LEU A 62 23.13 -4.19 1.88
N SER A 63 24.22 -4.88 2.24
CA SER A 63 24.20 -6.02 3.18
C SER A 63 23.65 -5.68 4.58
N ASP A 64 23.67 -4.41 4.96
CA ASP A 64 23.13 -3.94 6.24
C ASP A 64 21.60 -3.84 6.25
N GLN A 65 20.96 -3.89 5.09
CA GLN A 65 19.50 -3.91 4.95
C GLN A 65 19.02 -5.36 5.00
N THR A 66 18.69 -5.86 6.19
CA THR A 66 17.97 -7.13 6.32
C THR A 66 16.48 -6.86 6.32
N PHE A 67 15.70 -7.60 5.53
CA PHE A 67 14.25 -7.61 5.64
C PHE A 67 13.78 -9.02 6.02
N GLU A 68 12.80 -9.07 6.92
CA GLU A 68 12.08 -10.30 7.19
C GLU A 68 11.20 -10.63 5.98
N SER A 69 11.16 -11.92 5.61
CA SER A 69 10.27 -12.42 4.56
C SER A 69 8.85 -11.89 4.78
N SER A 70 8.30 -11.26 3.74
CA SER A 70 6.93 -10.75 3.77
C SER A 70 5.92 -11.87 3.54
N VAL A 71 6.34 -13.06 3.10
CA VAL A 71 5.49 -14.26 2.98
C VAL A 71 5.19 -14.85 4.37
N GLU A 72 3.92 -14.75 4.78
CA GLU A 72 3.43 -15.30 6.06
C GLU A 72 2.94 -16.75 5.92
N VAL A 73 2.44 -17.13 4.74
CA VAL A 73 1.88 -18.46 4.44
C VAL A 73 2.37 -18.91 3.08
N GLU A 74 2.93 -20.11 3.01
CA GLU A 74 3.36 -20.70 1.75
C GLU A 74 2.16 -21.21 0.95
N HIS A 75 2.06 -20.73 -0.29
CA HIS A 75 1.14 -21.23 -1.30
C HIS A 75 1.97 -21.56 -2.55
N PRO A 76 2.31 -22.83 -2.82
CA PRO A 76 3.30 -23.19 -3.84
C PRO A 76 3.03 -22.59 -5.22
N GLU A 77 1.79 -22.61 -5.68
CA GLU A 77 1.42 -21.98 -6.96
C GLU A 77 1.62 -20.46 -6.94
N ALA A 78 1.25 -19.80 -5.84
CA ALA A 78 1.43 -18.36 -5.71
C ALA A 78 2.90 -17.96 -5.63
N MET A 79 3.74 -18.79 -5.00
CA MET A 79 5.19 -18.58 -4.98
C MET A 79 5.77 -18.63 -6.39
N ALA A 80 5.42 -19.66 -7.17
CA ALA A 80 5.84 -19.76 -8.57
C ALA A 80 5.36 -18.57 -9.43
N ARG A 81 4.16 -18.05 -9.15
CA ARG A 81 3.66 -16.81 -9.80
C ARG A 81 4.43 -15.57 -9.40
N GLY A 82 4.87 -15.48 -8.14
CA GLY A 82 5.76 -14.42 -7.66
C GLY A 82 7.13 -14.48 -8.31
N ASP A 83 7.71 -15.67 -8.43
CA ASP A 83 8.99 -15.92 -9.11
C ASP A 83 8.92 -15.46 -10.59
N ALA A 84 7.89 -15.91 -11.32
CA ALA A 84 7.69 -15.51 -12.72
C ALA A 84 7.46 -13.99 -12.88
N ALA A 85 6.83 -13.34 -11.91
CA ALA A 85 6.66 -11.89 -11.91
C ALA A 85 7.99 -11.16 -11.69
N PHE A 86 8.87 -11.70 -10.85
CA PHE A 86 10.21 -11.19 -10.62
C PHE A 86 11.07 -11.27 -11.88
N GLU A 87 11.12 -12.45 -12.52
CA GLU A 87 11.84 -12.65 -13.79
C GLU A 87 11.37 -11.66 -14.87
N ALA A 88 10.05 -11.56 -15.08
CA ALA A 88 9.47 -10.63 -16.05
C ALA A 88 9.78 -9.16 -15.72
N TYR A 89 9.95 -8.81 -14.44
CA TYR A 89 10.31 -7.46 -14.03
C TYR A 89 11.77 -7.15 -14.29
N VAL A 90 12.68 -8.07 -13.93
CA VAL A 90 14.12 -7.93 -14.18
C VAL A 90 14.39 -7.73 -15.69
N ASP A 91 13.66 -8.44 -16.54
CA ASP A 91 13.78 -8.34 -18.01
C ASP A 91 13.08 -7.11 -18.62
N SER A 92 12.41 -6.28 -17.82
CA SER A 92 11.61 -5.15 -18.31
C SER A 92 12.40 -3.84 -18.45
N SER A 93 11.88 -2.94 -19.30
CA SER A 93 12.32 -1.53 -19.37
C SER A 93 12.13 -0.78 -18.06
N ALA A 94 11.17 -1.20 -17.23
CA ALA A 94 10.90 -0.58 -15.95
C ALA A 94 12.06 -0.81 -14.96
N MET A 95 12.64 -2.01 -14.91
CA MET A 95 13.84 -2.28 -14.12
C MET A 95 15.03 -1.48 -14.62
N THR A 96 15.26 -1.45 -15.94
CA THR A 96 16.33 -0.63 -16.53
C THR A 96 16.20 0.85 -16.17
N THR A 97 14.97 1.38 -16.14
CA THR A 97 14.69 2.77 -15.77
C THR A 97 14.94 3.01 -14.28
N LEU A 98 14.54 2.07 -13.42
CA LEU A 98 14.81 2.14 -11.97
C LEU A 98 16.32 2.17 -11.68
N LEU A 99 17.09 1.25 -12.26
CA LEU A 99 18.55 1.19 -12.03
C LEU A 99 19.24 2.50 -12.44
N LYS A 100 18.90 3.04 -13.62
CA LYS A 100 19.43 4.34 -14.07
C LYS A 100 19.09 5.48 -13.11
N LEU A 101 17.91 5.43 -12.50
CA LEU A 101 17.49 6.45 -11.54
C LEU A 101 18.28 6.35 -10.23
N ILE A 102 18.46 5.13 -9.72
CA ILE A 102 19.26 4.85 -8.52
C ILE A 102 20.70 5.31 -8.73
N ASP A 103 21.32 4.93 -9.86
CA ASP A 103 22.70 5.30 -10.20
C ASP A 103 22.88 6.82 -10.32
N LYS A 104 21.88 7.50 -10.91
CA LYS A 104 21.92 8.95 -11.11
C LYS A 104 21.81 9.73 -9.80
N LEU A 105 20.92 9.31 -8.91
CA LEU A 105 20.61 10.09 -7.70
C LEU A 105 21.53 9.76 -6.53
N GLY A 106 22.02 8.52 -6.47
CA GLY A 106 22.73 8.00 -5.31
C GLY A 106 21.78 7.80 -4.13
N GLY A 107 21.79 6.59 -3.57
CA GLY A 107 20.98 6.24 -2.40
C GLY A 107 19.74 5.43 -2.74
N LEU A 108 19.56 4.35 -1.97
CA LEU A 108 18.48 3.39 -2.09
C LEU A 108 18.08 2.90 -0.70
N ASP A 109 16.83 3.14 -0.32
CA ASP A 109 16.23 2.62 0.92
C ASP A 109 15.09 1.66 0.56
N LEU A 110 15.27 0.36 0.87
CA LEU A 110 14.34 -0.73 0.56
C LEU A 110 13.51 -1.17 1.77
N VAL A 111 13.85 -0.69 2.97
CA VAL A 111 13.28 -1.16 4.25
C VAL A 111 12.63 -0.03 5.03
N GLY A 112 12.61 1.19 4.48
CA GLY A 112 12.16 2.41 5.13
C GLY A 112 10.85 2.27 5.91
N ASP A 113 10.93 2.26 7.23
CA ASP A 113 9.78 2.44 8.13
C ASP A 113 9.73 3.90 8.56
N HIS A 114 9.01 4.73 7.81
CA HIS A 114 8.93 6.15 8.07
C HIS A 114 7.85 6.43 9.11
N GLN A 115 8.26 7.00 10.24
CA GLN A 115 7.38 7.51 11.28
C GLN A 115 7.61 9.01 11.42
N GLY A 116 6.53 9.76 11.52
CA GLY A 116 6.58 11.20 11.57
C GLY A 116 5.19 11.79 11.71
N ASN A 117 5.06 13.07 11.40
CA ASN A 117 3.80 13.79 11.48
C ASN A 117 3.33 14.13 10.05
N ILE A 118 2.15 13.67 9.65
CA ILE A 118 1.53 14.03 8.36
C ILE A 118 1.16 15.51 8.34
N THR A 119 0.63 15.96 9.48
CA THR A 119 0.44 17.37 9.85
C THR A 119 0.91 17.53 11.30
N PRO A 120 1.10 18.76 11.82
CA PRO A 120 1.70 18.97 13.15
C PRO A 120 1.08 18.15 14.30
N ASN A 121 -0.20 17.79 14.18
CA ASN A 121 -0.96 17.08 15.21
C ASN A 121 -1.34 15.63 14.83
N VAL A 122 -0.98 15.16 13.63
CA VAL A 122 -1.39 13.85 13.13
C VAL A 122 -0.17 12.95 12.97
N PRO A 123 0.08 12.04 13.93
CA PRO A 123 1.15 11.06 13.81
C PRO A 123 0.83 10.08 12.67
N GLY A 124 1.82 9.86 11.83
CA GLY A 124 1.73 8.99 10.68
C GLY A 124 2.82 7.91 10.67
N ARG A 125 2.54 6.83 9.94
CA ARG A 125 3.52 5.78 9.65
C ARG A 125 3.31 5.22 8.26
N GLY A 126 4.39 4.96 7.53
CA GLY A 126 4.37 4.45 6.18
C GLY A 126 5.62 3.66 5.86
N LYS A 127 5.46 2.62 5.05
CA LYS A 127 6.55 1.79 4.56
C LYS A 127 6.49 1.77 3.03
N PRO A 128 7.18 2.69 2.33
CA PRO A 128 7.33 2.57 0.87
C PRO A 128 8.07 1.29 0.51
N ASP A 129 7.88 0.84 -0.74
CA ASP A 129 8.65 -0.30 -1.23
C ASP A 129 10.10 0.10 -1.54
N ILE A 130 10.28 1.28 -2.14
CA ILE A 130 11.58 1.92 -2.35
C ILE A 130 11.49 3.44 -2.18
N ASP A 131 12.46 4.04 -1.50
CA ASP A 131 12.86 5.45 -1.63
C ASP A 131 14.21 5.55 -2.38
N VAL A 132 14.21 6.26 -3.52
CA VAL A 132 15.37 6.46 -4.39
C VAL A 132 15.88 7.89 -4.25
N GLY A 133 17.07 8.03 -3.67
CA GLY A 133 17.78 9.29 -3.50
C GLY A 133 17.01 10.37 -2.73
N GLY A 134 15.97 10.01 -1.98
CA GLY A 134 15.10 10.98 -1.32
C GLY A 134 14.29 11.85 -2.27
N GLN A 135 14.18 11.48 -3.55
CA GLN A 135 13.46 12.26 -4.56
C GLN A 135 12.27 11.51 -5.13
N TYR A 136 12.40 10.18 -5.25
CA TYR A 136 11.36 9.35 -5.84
C TYR A 136 10.98 8.22 -4.91
N ILE A 137 9.69 8.06 -4.73
CA ILE A 137 9.10 6.90 -4.06
C ILE A 137 8.51 6.01 -5.14
N LEU A 138 9.01 4.78 -5.19
CA LEU A 138 8.47 3.71 -6.02
C LEU A 138 7.62 2.78 -5.16
N ASP A 139 6.48 2.38 -5.70
CA ASP A 139 5.67 1.31 -5.14
C ASP A 139 5.28 0.31 -6.24
N TRP A 140 5.44 -0.98 -5.95
CA TRP A 140 5.10 -2.06 -6.86
C TRP A 140 3.67 -2.53 -6.63
N LYS A 141 2.93 -2.69 -7.74
CA LYS A 141 1.55 -3.17 -7.70
C LYS A 141 1.40 -4.44 -8.51
N CYS A 142 1.30 -5.58 -7.82
CA CYS A 142 0.99 -6.86 -8.42
C CYS A 142 -0.53 -7.03 -8.59
N ASN A 143 -1.00 -7.21 -9.82
CA ASN A 143 -2.42 -7.41 -10.13
C ASN A 143 -2.62 -8.64 -11.01
N GLY A 144 -3.59 -9.47 -10.63
CA GLY A 144 -3.99 -10.63 -11.43
C GLY A 144 -2.89 -11.69 -11.60
N LEU A 145 -1.89 -11.77 -10.72
CA LEU A 145 -0.84 -12.81 -10.81
C LEU A 145 -1.42 -14.22 -10.65
N MET A 146 -2.47 -14.37 -9.84
CA MET A 146 -3.25 -15.61 -9.68
C MET A 146 -4.45 -15.69 -10.64
N SER A 147 -4.57 -14.76 -11.58
CA SER A 147 -5.70 -14.69 -12.51
C SER A 147 -5.33 -13.92 -13.78
N GLN A 148 -6.11 -12.92 -14.17
CA GLN A 148 -5.78 -11.98 -15.23
C GLN A 148 -6.17 -10.57 -14.76
N ALA A 149 -5.29 -9.61 -15.01
CA ALA A 149 -5.63 -8.19 -14.86
C ALA A 149 -5.19 -7.39 -16.09
N SER A 150 -6.00 -6.41 -16.47
CA SER A 150 -5.57 -5.37 -17.39
C SER A 150 -4.81 -4.28 -16.62
N PRO A 151 -3.82 -3.63 -17.25
CA PRO A 151 -3.18 -2.49 -16.62
C PRO A 151 -4.20 -1.40 -16.33
N VAL A 152 -3.93 -0.63 -15.30
CA VAL A 152 -4.59 0.64 -15.09
C VAL A 152 -4.27 1.51 -16.31
N VAL A 153 -5.22 2.33 -16.79
CA VAL A 153 -4.99 3.21 -17.95
C VAL A 153 -3.80 4.17 -17.70
N GLY A 154 -3.28 4.89 -18.69
CA GLY A 154 -2.39 6.04 -18.43
C GLY A 154 -0.94 5.77 -17.99
N TYR A 155 -0.50 4.52 -17.89
CA TYR A 155 0.56 4.02 -18.77
C TYR A 155 1.59 4.95 -19.44
N VAL A 156 2.87 5.00 -19.06
CA VAL A 156 3.85 5.85 -19.78
C VAL A 156 4.45 5.19 -21.03
N GLU A 157 4.47 3.86 -21.14
CA GLU A 157 5.12 3.15 -22.26
C GLU A 157 4.32 3.18 -23.59
N HIS A 158 3.13 3.78 -23.62
CA HIS A 158 2.34 3.94 -24.84
C HIS A 158 2.03 5.42 -25.13
N PRO A 159 3.03 6.18 -25.63
CA PRO A 159 2.91 7.63 -25.82
C PRO A 159 1.85 8.03 -26.86
N LYS A 160 1.47 7.13 -27.78
CA LYS A 160 0.49 7.41 -28.83
C LYS A 160 -0.93 7.70 -28.32
N HIS A 161 -1.22 7.40 -27.05
CA HIS A 161 -2.57 7.50 -26.50
C HIS A 161 -2.73 8.52 -25.37
N PHE A 162 -1.64 9.13 -24.90
CA PHE A 162 -1.67 10.01 -23.73
C PHE A 162 -0.77 11.21 -23.95
N HIS A 163 -1.20 12.39 -23.48
CA HIS A 163 -0.28 13.53 -23.38
C HIS A 163 0.69 13.26 -22.23
N GLN A 164 1.98 13.31 -22.56
CA GLN A 164 3.07 13.06 -21.63
C GLN A 164 4.03 14.24 -21.64
N GLU A 165 4.56 14.58 -20.47
CA GLU A 165 5.58 15.60 -20.29
C GLU A 165 6.81 14.98 -19.62
N ASN A 166 8.00 15.52 -19.91
CA ASN A 166 9.21 15.10 -19.23
C ASN A 166 9.40 15.94 -17.98
N GLU A 167 9.35 15.27 -16.83
CA GLU A 167 9.42 15.90 -15.52
C GLU A 167 10.61 15.32 -14.78
N HIS A 168 11.66 16.13 -14.66
CA HIS A 168 12.94 15.76 -14.03
C HIS A 168 13.58 14.48 -14.60
N GLY A 169 13.33 14.17 -15.87
CA GLY A 169 13.87 12.98 -16.55
C GLY A 169 12.93 11.77 -16.53
N LEU A 170 11.72 11.88 -15.96
CA LEU A 170 10.68 10.86 -16.05
C LEU A 170 9.55 11.34 -16.95
N MET A 171 9.06 10.46 -17.83
CA MET A 171 7.85 10.73 -18.59
C MET A 171 6.65 10.62 -17.66
N VAL A 172 5.86 11.67 -17.52
CA VAL A 172 4.68 11.75 -16.66
C VAL A 172 3.43 11.87 -17.52
N ASN A 173 2.38 11.11 -17.20
CA ASN A 173 1.09 11.27 -17.87
C ASN A 173 0.28 12.40 -17.23
N ILE A 174 0.01 13.46 -18.01
CA ILE A 174 -0.78 14.61 -17.57
C ILE A 174 -2.25 14.53 -18.00
N SER A 175 -2.56 13.70 -19.01
CA SER A 175 -3.91 13.57 -19.58
C SER A 175 -4.87 12.73 -18.76
N THR A 176 -4.36 11.74 -18.02
CA THR A 176 -5.20 10.81 -17.25
C THR A 176 -4.58 10.50 -15.88
N PRO A 177 -4.71 11.44 -14.92
CA PRO A 177 -4.08 11.33 -13.61
C PRO A 177 -4.39 10.00 -12.91
N LEU A 178 -3.38 9.36 -12.33
CA LEU A 178 -3.55 8.11 -11.59
C LEU A 178 -4.36 8.35 -10.31
N ARG A 179 -4.26 9.52 -9.68
CA ARG A 179 -5.06 9.96 -8.51
C ARG A 179 -6.57 9.89 -8.72
N GLU A 180 -7.05 9.99 -9.96
CA GLU A 180 -8.49 9.91 -10.28
C GLU A 180 -8.96 8.45 -10.41
N ARG A 181 -8.07 7.55 -10.80
CA ARG A 181 -8.39 6.16 -11.21
C ARG A 181 -8.01 5.13 -10.16
N ARG A 182 -7.01 5.46 -9.34
CA ARG A 182 -6.47 4.66 -8.23
C ARG A 182 -6.15 5.59 -7.06
N LYS A 183 -7.20 6.20 -6.49
CA LYS A 183 -7.12 7.10 -5.32
C LYS A 183 -6.28 6.54 -4.17
N GLY A 184 -6.35 5.23 -3.92
CA GLY A 184 -5.57 4.57 -2.87
C GLY A 184 -4.05 4.59 -3.14
N TRP A 185 -3.61 4.42 -4.40
CA TRP A 185 -2.19 4.43 -4.75
C TRP A 185 -1.62 5.84 -4.62
N ALA A 186 -2.34 6.84 -5.12
CA ALA A 186 -1.93 8.24 -4.98
C ALA A 186 -1.93 8.71 -3.51
N LEU A 187 -2.90 8.26 -2.70
CA LEU A 187 -2.92 8.52 -1.26
C LEU A 187 -1.69 7.93 -0.56
N GLN A 188 -1.36 6.68 -0.87
CA GLN A 188 -0.24 5.97 -0.29
C GLN A 188 1.07 6.70 -0.59
N ALA A 189 1.31 7.04 -1.86
CA ALA A 189 2.44 7.84 -2.28
C ALA A 189 2.53 9.20 -1.58
N ALA A 190 1.44 9.99 -1.63
CA ALA A 190 1.38 11.29 -0.98
C ALA A 190 1.73 11.20 0.51
N THR A 191 1.24 10.17 1.20
CA THR A 191 1.55 9.95 2.61
C THR A 191 3.04 9.71 2.82
N TYR A 192 3.68 8.90 1.98
CA TYR A 192 5.10 8.59 2.11
C TYR A 192 5.95 9.85 1.91
N TYR A 193 5.65 10.67 0.90
CA TYR A 193 6.30 11.97 0.71
C TYR A 193 6.12 12.90 1.93
N LEU A 194 4.92 12.95 2.51
CA LEU A 194 4.65 13.75 3.72
C LEU A 194 5.46 13.29 4.92
N LEU A 195 5.58 11.97 5.12
CA LEU A 195 6.37 11.40 6.23
C LEU A 195 7.87 11.68 6.10
N ARG A 196 8.35 11.94 4.88
CA ARG A 196 9.73 12.36 4.61
C ARG A 196 9.96 13.86 4.82
N GLY A 197 8.89 14.64 5.05
CA GLY A 197 8.97 16.10 5.15
C GLY A 197 9.30 16.78 3.82
N TYR A 198 9.02 16.13 2.69
CA TYR A 198 9.19 16.74 1.38
C TYR A 198 8.04 17.71 1.08
N GLU A 199 8.32 18.73 0.29
CA GLU A 199 7.32 19.71 -0.17
C GLU A 199 6.88 19.43 -1.61
N PRO A 200 5.58 19.50 -1.93
CA PRO A 200 5.07 19.21 -3.27
C PRO A 200 5.51 20.29 -4.29
N PRO A 201 5.57 19.97 -5.58
CA PRO A 201 5.04 18.75 -6.22
C PRO A 201 5.90 17.50 -6.00
N PHE A 202 5.25 16.33 -5.99
CA PHE A 202 5.92 15.03 -5.86
C PHE A 202 5.74 14.20 -7.12
N THR A 203 6.79 13.50 -7.56
CA THR A 203 6.66 12.53 -8.66
C THR A 203 6.49 11.13 -8.10
N LEU A 204 5.26 10.61 -8.14
CA LEU A 204 4.97 9.22 -7.84
C LEU A 204 5.42 8.32 -9.01
N MET A 205 6.06 7.20 -8.69
CA MET A 205 6.35 6.12 -9.64
C MET A 205 5.69 4.82 -9.17
N ILE A 206 4.83 4.23 -10.00
CA ILE A 206 4.24 2.91 -9.77
C ILE A 206 4.66 1.97 -10.89
N HIS A 207 5.23 0.83 -10.53
CA HIS A 207 5.45 -0.26 -11.48
C HIS A 207 4.36 -1.31 -11.25
N GLN A 208 3.47 -1.45 -12.22
CA GLN A 208 2.32 -2.36 -12.16
C GLN A 208 2.64 -3.65 -12.90
N LEU A 209 2.65 -4.77 -12.18
CA LEU A 209 2.80 -6.11 -12.74
C LEU A 209 1.42 -6.72 -12.97
N CYS A 210 1.12 -7.11 -14.20
CA CYS A 210 -0.19 -7.63 -14.61
C CYS A 210 -0.06 -9.06 -15.12
N GLY A 211 -0.64 -10.02 -14.39
CA GLY A 211 -0.73 -11.41 -14.83
C GLY A 211 -1.70 -11.60 -16.00
N ARG A 212 -1.40 -12.60 -16.83
CA ARG A 212 -2.16 -13.00 -18.02
C ARG A 212 -2.64 -14.45 -17.89
N LYS A 213 -3.66 -14.80 -18.69
CA LYS A 213 -4.24 -16.15 -18.73
C LYS A 213 -3.24 -17.25 -19.10
N ASP A 214 -2.27 -16.93 -19.95
CA ASP A 214 -1.18 -17.84 -20.33
C ASP A 214 -0.11 -17.99 -19.25
N GLY A 215 -0.26 -17.26 -18.14
CA GLY A 215 0.67 -17.24 -17.04
C GLY A 215 1.83 -16.26 -17.18
N SER A 216 1.94 -15.56 -18.32
CA SER A 216 2.91 -14.49 -18.49
C SER A 216 2.57 -13.28 -17.62
N VAL A 217 3.59 -12.48 -17.29
CA VAL A 217 3.44 -11.22 -16.57
C VAL A 217 3.90 -10.09 -17.49
N ARG A 218 3.12 -9.00 -17.52
CA ARG A 218 3.52 -7.76 -18.19
C ARG A 218 3.71 -6.66 -17.18
N VAL A 219 4.75 -5.85 -17.37
CA VAL A 219 5.07 -4.72 -16.49
C VAL A 219 4.66 -3.43 -17.18
N TYR A 220 4.11 -2.50 -16.40
CA TYR A 220 3.67 -1.20 -16.87
C TYR A 220 4.11 -0.13 -15.89
N GLN A 221 4.74 0.93 -16.40
CA GLN A 221 5.15 2.07 -15.58
C GLN A 221 4.08 3.15 -15.59
N HIS A 222 3.78 3.70 -14.41
CA HIS A 222 2.94 4.87 -14.22
C HIS A 222 3.74 5.91 -13.46
N ASN A 223 3.85 7.11 -14.02
CA ASN A 223 4.40 8.25 -13.30
C ASN A 223 3.36 9.37 -13.26
N GLU A 224 3.19 9.99 -12.11
CA GLU A 224 2.27 11.11 -11.90
C GLU A 224 2.91 12.18 -11.02
N ILE A 225 2.69 13.44 -11.35
CA ILE A 225 2.92 14.55 -10.42
C ILE A 225 1.70 14.73 -9.51
N LEU A 226 1.93 14.60 -8.21
CA LEU A 226 0.97 14.96 -7.17
C LEU A 226 1.12 16.46 -6.86
N SER A 227 0.08 17.22 -7.20
CA SER A 227 0.05 18.66 -6.97
C SER A 227 -0.07 18.99 -5.49
N LYS A 228 0.34 20.22 -5.12
CA LYS A 228 0.13 20.74 -3.77
C LYS A 228 -1.33 20.65 -3.33
N GLU A 229 -2.27 20.99 -4.21
CA GLU A 229 -3.71 20.92 -3.91
C GLU A 229 -4.17 19.50 -3.54
N TYR A 230 -3.67 18.47 -4.25
CA TYR A 230 -3.98 17.08 -3.91
C TYR A 230 -3.40 16.70 -2.54
N VAL A 231 -2.16 17.09 -2.28
CA VAL A 231 -1.47 16.83 -1.01
C VAL A 231 -2.16 17.53 0.16
N ASP A 232 -2.62 18.78 -0.02
CA ASP A 232 -3.40 19.50 0.99
C ASP A 232 -4.72 18.78 1.30
N LYS A 233 -5.41 18.24 0.27
CA LYS A 233 -6.61 17.40 0.47
C LYS A 233 -6.30 16.11 1.23
N VAL A 234 -5.13 15.49 0.99
CA VAL A 234 -4.68 14.33 1.77
C VAL A 234 -4.45 14.71 3.23
N LYS A 235 -3.76 15.82 3.52
CA LYS A 235 -3.55 16.33 4.88
C LYS A 235 -4.88 16.52 5.62
N LEU A 236 -5.85 17.17 4.98
CA LEU A 236 -7.18 17.40 5.57
C LEU A 236 -7.90 16.09 5.93
N ARG A 237 -7.81 15.07 5.07
CA ARG A 237 -8.40 13.75 5.36
C ARG A 237 -7.78 13.09 6.59
N TYR A 238 -6.45 13.18 6.72
CA TYR A 238 -5.74 12.69 7.92
C TYR A 238 -6.16 13.45 9.18
N GLU A 239 -6.26 14.78 9.12
CA GLU A 239 -6.71 15.61 10.24
C GLU A 239 -8.12 15.29 10.68
N GLN A 240 -9.05 15.17 9.72
CA GLN A 240 -10.43 14.77 9.99
C GLN A 240 -10.50 13.39 10.63
N ALA A 241 -9.85 12.37 10.04
CA ALA A 241 -9.85 11.03 10.61
C ALA A 241 -9.26 11.02 12.03
N TRP A 242 -8.17 11.77 12.23
CA TRP A 242 -7.50 11.82 13.52
C TRP A 242 -8.33 12.52 14.60
N SER A 243 -9.09 13.57 14.29
CA SER A 243 -9.96 14.23 15.27
C SER A 243 -11.03 13.30 15.85
N TYR A 244 -11.50 12.35 15.05
CA TYR A 244 -12.43 11.30 15.47
C TYR A 244 -11.73 10.16 16.21
N ILE A 245 -10.67 9.61 15.62
CA ILE A 245 -9.98 8.42 16.14
C ILE A 245 -9.29 8.71 17.49
N SER A 246 -8.68 9.89 17.65
CA SER A 246 -7.98 10.27 18.89
C SER A 246 -8.92 10.46 20.10
N THR A 247 -10.20 10.68 19.85
CA THR A 247 -11.26 10.81 20.87
C THR A 247 -12.11 9.56 21.00
N GLU A 248 -11.69 8.45 20.37
CA GLU A 248 -12.40 7.17 20.35
C GLU A 248 -13.81 7.28 19.75
N HIS A 249 -14.04 8.26 18.87
CA HIS A 249 -15.27 8.41 18.08
C HIS A 249 -15.11 7.72 16.72
N TYR A 250 -15.15 6.39 16.70
CA TYR A 250 -14.79 5.63 15.50
C TYR A 250 -15.84 5.67 14.38
N PHE A 251 -17.10 6.00 14.67
CA PHE A 251 -18.20 6.05 13.71
C PHE A 251 -18.64 7.52 13.47
N PRO A 252 -18.00 8.23 12.52
CA PRO A 252 -18.16 9.68 12.37
C PRO A 252 -19.59 10.12 11.99
N GLU A 253 -20.40 9.21 11.47
CA GLU A 253 -21.81 9.41 11.13
C GLU A 253 -22.76 9.36 12.34
N LEU A 254 -22.29 8.89 13.49
CA LEU A 254 -23.05 8.76 14.72
C LEU A 254 -22.69 9.87 15.71
N SER A 255 -23.55 10.16 16.68
CA SER A 255 -23.12 10.92 17.86
C SER A 255 -22.07 10.13 18.64
N LYS A 256 -21.33 10.78 19.53
CA LYS A 256 -20.32 10.09 20.34
C LYS A 256 -20.94 8.95 21.16
N GLU A 257 -22.09 9.19 21.77
CA GLU A 257 -22.81 8.19 22.58
C GLU A 257 -23.27 7.00 21.73
N ALA A 258 -23.78 7.27 20.53
CA ALA A 258 -24.20 6.21 19.60
C ALA A 258 -22.99 5.45 19.01
N SER A 259 -21.87 6.12 18.77
CA SER A 259 -20.60 5.49 18.39
C SER A 259 -20.10 4.56 19.49
N ASP A 260 -20.22 4.95 20.76
CA ASP A 260 -19.81 4.13 21.91
C ASP A 260 -20.70 2.89 22.07
N ALA A 261 -22.02 3.06 21.97
CA ALA A 261 -22.95 1.93 21.94
C ALA A 261 -22.63 0.99 20.76
N LYS A 262 -22.30 1.54 19.59
CA LYS A 262 -21.92 0.73 18.43
C LYS A 262 -20.61 -0.02 18.66
N LEU A 263 -19.64 0.60 19.32
CA LEU A 263 -18.38 -0.02 19.68
C LEU A 263 -18.58 -1.22 20.61
N GLU A 264 -19.49 -1.13 21.58
CA GLU A 264 -19.86 -2.26 22.45
C GLU A 264 -20.52 -3.41 21.67
N GLU A 265 -21.39 -3.10 20.69
CA GLU A 265 -21.96 -4.12 19.80
C GLU A 265 -20.87 -4.84 19.00
N VAL A 266 -19.89 -4.08 18.48
CA VAL A 266 -18.75 -4.65 17.76
C VAL A 266 -17.92 -5.53 18.69
N GLU A 267 -17.65 -5.08 19.93
CA GLU A 267 -16.91 -5.87 20.92
C GLU A 267 -17.60 -7.21 21.18
N LYS A 268 -18.92 -7.20 21.45
CA LYS A 268 -19.73 -8.41 21.66
C LYS A 268 -19.66 -9.34 20.45
N ALA A 269 -19.79 -8.79 19.24
CA ALA A 269 -19.65 -9.56 18.02
C ALA A 269 -18.25 -10.17 17.88
N CYS A 270 -17.20 -9.44 18.23
CA CYS A 270 -15.81 -9.91 18.19
C CYS A 270 -15.56 -11.04 19.20
N MET A 271 -16.11 -10.94 20.41
CA MET A 271 -15.95 -11.96 21.47
C MET A 271 -16.52 -13.31 21.07
N ILE A 272 -17.60 -13.36 20.25
CA ILE A 272 -18.14 -14.62 19.73
C ILE A 272 -17.08 -15.40 18.93
N PHE A 273 -16.15 -14.69 18.27
CA PHE A 273 -15.08 -15.30 17.47
C PHE A 273 -13.79 -15.54 18.25
N GLN A 274 -13.71 -15.12 19.51
CA GLN A 274 -12.55 -15.32 20.36
C GLN A 274 -12.68 -16.68 21.06
N GLY A 275 -11.90 -17.64 20.60
CA GLY A 275 -11.82 -19.01 21.12
C GLY A 275 -11.35 -19.95 20.02
N ASP A 276 -10.38 -20.82 20.32
CA ASP A 276 -9.81 -21.79 19.37
C ASP A 276 -10.72 -23.02 19.23
N THR A 277 -12.00 -22.79 18.92
CA THR A 277 -12.95 -23.86 18.62
C THR A 277 -13.03 -24.08 17.12
N GLU A 278 -13.23 -25.32 16.70
CA GLU A 278 -13.46 -25.65 15.27
C GLU A 278 -14.66 -24.89 14.69
N GLU A 279 -15.69 -24.64 15.51
CA GLU A 279 -16.85 -23.83 15.12
C GLU A 279 -16.46 -22.37 14.83
N ASN A 280 -15.57 -21.78 15.63
CA ASN A 280 -15.08 -20.42 15.39
C ASN A 280 -14.19 -20.35 14.15
N LYS A 281 -13.35 -21.35 13.90
CA LYS A 281 -12.57 -21.47 12.65
C LYS A 281 -13.49 -21.55 11.43
N TRP A 282 -14.56 -22.36 11.51
CA TRP A 282 -15.54 -22.52 10.43
C TRP A 282 -16.35 -21.23 10.19
N ARG A 283 -16.82 -20.56 11.24
CA ARG A 283 -17.52 -19.27 11.13
C ARG A 283 -16.63 -18.17 10.55
N GLN A 284 -15.36 -18.13 10.97
CA GLN A 284 -14.36 -17.24 10.35
C GLN A 284 -14.17 -17.57 8.87
N MET A 285 -14.26 -18.83 8.45
CA MET A 285 -14.19 -19.21 7.03
C MET A 285 -15.40 -18.76 6.19
N ILE A 286 -16.61 -18.77 6.76
CA ILE A 286 -17.84 -18.39 6.03
C ILE A 286 -17.92 -16.89 5.81
N LEU A 287 -17.64 -16.11 6.86
CA LEU A 287 -17.63 -14.65 6.76
C LEU A 287 -16.56 -14.13 5.78
N ARG A 288 -15.59 -14.96 5.39
CA ARG A 288 -14.61 -14.63 4.33
C ARG A 288 -15.17 -14.77 2.91
N ARG A 289 -16.31 -15.44 2.72
CA ARG A 289 -16.92 -15.71 1.39
C ARG A 289 -18.11 -14.81 1.06
N SER A 290 -18.67 -14.13 2.06
CA SER A 290 -19.76 -13.16 1.96
C SER A 290 -19.24 -11.75 1.79
#